data_AF-A0A2J7QYN5-F1
#
_entry.id   AF-A0A2J7QYN5-F1
#
_cell.length_a   1.000
_cell.length_b   1.000
_cell.length_c   1.000
_cell.angle_alpha   90.00
_cell.angle_beta   90.00
_cell.angle_gamma   90.00
#
_symmetry.space_group_name_H-M   'P 1'
#
loop_
_entity.id
_entity.type
_entity.pdbx_description
1 polymer ?
#
loop_
_entity_poly.entity_id
_entity_poly.type
_entity_poly.pdbx_seq_one_letter_code
_entity_poly.pdbx_strand_id
1 'polypeptide(L)'
;MGTSILESLLKVSEKAANIARVIRQDEHLIKLLVQEKKGAEKNPRFVQDFKTLADVLIQETVKHDIGSRFPDIVNHIFGEESNTFSNVLGDTITVQVQADQVATAALLSTVLSGDTQAAERLALEVHRDLRLEDVDMENLPQLNLPLEQCGIWIDPIGKY
;
A
#
# COMPACT_ATOMS: atom_id res chain seq x y z
N MET A 1 -20.89 -12.40 -13.47
CA MET A 1 -21.45 -11.49 -12.44
C MET A 1 -20.31 -10.59 -12.01
N GLY A 2 -20.49 -9.27 -11.99
CA GLY A 2 -19.44 -8.36 -11.52
C GLY A 2 -19.24 -8.52 -10.01
N THR A 3 -17.99 -8.46 -9.56
CA THR A 3 -17.62 -8.41 -8.14
C THR A 3 -18.22 -7.14 -7.50
N SER A 4 -18.82 -7.26 -6.31
CA SER A 4 -19.35 -6.10 -5.59
C SER A 4 -18.24 -5.21 -5.02
N ILE A 5 -18.57 -3.94 -4.72
CA ILE A 5 -17.62 -3.03 -4.06
C ILE A 5 -17.19 -3.58 -2.68
N LEU A 6 -18.13 -4.17 -1.93
CA LEU A 6 -17.86 -4.74 -0.61
C LEU A 6 -16.91 -5.94 -0.70
N GLU A 7 -17.11 -6.82 -1.67
CA GLU A 7 -16.22 -7.96 -1.94
C GLU A 7 -14.80 -7.46 -2.31
N SER A 8 -14.69 -6.39 -3.10
CA SER A 8 -13.38 -5.81 -3.45
C SER A 8 -12.69 -5.15 -2.25
N LEU A 9 -13.45 -4.45 -1.40
CA LEU A 9 -12.93 -3.86 -0.16
C LEU A 9 -12.45 -4.92 0.82
N LEU A 10 -13.16 -6.03 0.96
CA LEU A 10 -12.75 -7.16 1.80
C LEU A 10 -11.46 -7.80 1.29
N LYS A 11 -11.38 -8.09 -0.02
CA LYS A 11 -10.15 -8.59 -0.64
C LYS A 11 -8.98 -7.65 -0.39
N VAL A 12 -9.13 -6.36 -0.69
CA VAL A 12 -8.01 -5.42 -0.57
C VAL A 12 -7.63 -5.15 0.89
N SER A 13 -8.57 -5.24 1.83
CA SER A 13 -8.29 -5.20 3.26
C SER A 13 -7.42 -6.38 3.71
N GLU A 14 -7.71 -7.59 3.22
CA GLU A 14 -6.87 -8.76 3.49
C GLU A 14 -5.50 -8.62 2.84
N LYS A 15 -5.41 -7.99 1.65
CA LYS A 15 -4.12 -7.70 1.01
C LYS A 15 -3.28 -6.74 1.85
N ALA A 16 -3.90 -5.66 2.34
CA ALA A 16 -3.27 -4.74 3.27
C ALA A 16 -2.78 -5.46 4.55
N ALA A 17 -3.60 -6.36 5.10
CA ALA A 17 -3.22 -7.16 6.26
C ALA A 17 -2.04 -8.11 5.97
N ASN A 18 -1.97 -8.69 4.76
CA ASN A 18 -0.83 -9.52 4.32
C ASN A 18 0.46 -8.69 4.26
N ILE A 19 0.41 -7.49 3.66
CA ILE A 19 1.56 -6.56 3.63
C ILE A 19 2.03 -6.26 5.06
N ALA A 20 1.12 -5.89 5.96
CA ALA A 20 1.44 -5.61 7.36
C ALA A 20 2.03 -6.84 8.09
N ARG A 21 1.51 -8.05 7.82
CA ARG A 21 2.04 -9.30 8.38
C ARG A 21 3.44 -9.59 7.88
N VAL A 22 3.70 -9.46 6.58
CA VAL A 22 5.03 -9.68 5.99
C VAL A 22 6.05 -8.70 6.56
N ILE A 23 5.69 -7.43 6.72
CA ILE A 23 6.55 -6.45 7.38
C ILE A 23 6.96 -6.89 8.79
N ARG A 24 6.05 -7.52 9.55
CA ARG A 24 6.32 -7.95 10.93
C ARG A 24 7.03 -9.28 11.05
N GLN A 25 6.80 -10.19 10.12
CA GLN A 25 7.33 -11.56 10.14
C GLN A 25 8.70 -11.68 9.46
N ASP A 26 9.00 -10.78 8.53
CA ASP A 26 10.28 -10.75 7.85
C ASP A 26 11.35 -10.03 8.69
N GLU A 27 12.45 -10.73 8.98
CA GLU A 27 13.54 -10.20 9.83
C GLU A 27 14.18 -8.92 9.28
N HIS A 28 14.20 -8.74 7.96
CA HIS A 28 14.77 -7.56 7.33
C HIS A 28 13.79 -6.39 7.39
N LEU A 29 12.52 -6.63 7.03
CA LEU A 29 11.49 -5.59 7.04
C LEU A 29 11.17 -5.10 8.47
N ILE A 30 11.11 -6.00 9.46
CA ILE A 30 10.84 -5.59 10.84
C ILE A 30 11.98 -4.71 11.38
N LYS A 31 13.23 -4.98 10.99
CA LYS A 31 14.38 -4.13 11.34
C LYS A 31 14.22 -2.74 10.75
N LEU A 32 13.80 -2.63 9.48
CA LEU A 32 13.53 -1.33 8.85
C LEU A 32 12.40 -0.59 9.58
N LEU A 33 11.35 -1.29 10.02
CA LEU A 33 10.22 -0.70 10.73
C LEU A 33 10.61 -0.14 12.11
N VAL A 34 11.40 -0.88 12.90
CA VAL A 34 11.79 -0.47 14.26
C VAL A 34 13.01 0.45 14.30
N GLN A 35 13.72 0.59 13.18
CA GLN A 35 14.83 1.54 13.06
C GLN A 35 14.30 2.97 13.04
N GLU A 36 14.25 3.60 14.21
CA GLU A 36 14.21 5.06 14.29
C GLU A 36 15.54 5.59 13.73
N LYS A 37 15.54 6.15 12.51
CA LYS A 37 16.72 6.83 11.96
C LYS A 37 17.05 8.07 12.79
N LYS A 38 17.84 7.91 13.85
CA LYS A 38 18.38 8.99 14.69
C LYS A 38 19.70 9.52 14.10
N GLY A 39 19.81 10.84 13.97
CA GLY A 39 21.09 11.51 13.73
C GLY A 39 21.64 11.47 12.30
N ALA A 40 22.98 11.44 12.19
CA ALA A 40 23.78 11.67 10.98
C ALA A 40 23.78 10.51 9.95
N GLU A 41 23.12 9.40 10.24
CA GLU A 41 22.96 8.24 9.34
C GLU A 41 21.73 8.35 8.41
N LYS A 42 21.09 9.53 8.34
CA LYS A 42 20.06 9.82 7.34
C LYS A 42 20.69 9.77 5.94
N ASN A 43 20.50 8.65 5.24
CA ASN A 43 20.81 8.55 3.82
C ASN A 43 20.04 9.66 3.06
N PRO A 44 20.71 10.58 2.34
CA PRO A 44 20.11 11.83 1.86
C PRO A 44 19.11 11.67 0.70
N ARG A 45 18.88 10.46 0.19
CA ARG A 45 18.17 10.27 -1.09
C ARG A 45 16.66 10.40 -1.03
N PHE A 46 15.96 9.90 0.00
CA PHE A 46 14.52 10.11 0.27
C PHE A 46 14.29 9.86 1.76
N VAL A 47 14.12 10.91 2.55
CA VAL A 47 14.15 10.84 4.03
C VAL A 47 12.72 10.77 4.57
N GLN A 48 12.12 9.57 4.55
CA GLN A 48 11.04 9.22 5.47
C GLN A 48 11.34 7.88 6.13
N ASP A 49 10.77 7.66 7.32
CA ASP A 49 10.93 6.39 8.01
C ASP A 49 10.16 5.29 7.26
N PHE A 50 10.56 4.04 7.51
CA PHE A 50 9.95 2.89 6.84
C PHE A 50 8.46 2.74 7.19
N LYS A 51 8.04 3.25 8.35
CA LYS A 51 6.64 3.24 8.78
C LYS A 51 5.79 4.07 7.81
N THR A 52 6.19 5.31 7.52
CA THR A 52 5.47 6.15 6.54
C THR A 52 5.41 5.48 5.16
N LEU A 53 6.49 4.82 4.72
CA LEU A 53 6.46 4.06 3.47
C LEU A 53 5.45 2.89 3.52
N ALA A 54 5.40 2.15 4.62
CA ALA A 54 4.44 1.06 4.79
C ALA A 54 2.99 1.59 4.75
N ASP A 55 2.72 2.70 5.42
CA ASP A 55 1.40 3.35 5.45
C ASP A 55 0.99 3.82 4.04
N VAL A 56 1.88 4.51 3.33
CA VAL A 56 1.67 4.92 1.94
C VAL A 56 1.45 3.72 1.02
N LEU A 57 2.25 2.66 1.17
CA LEU A 57 2.15 1.50 0.28
C LEU A 57 0.81 0.79 0.43
N ILE A 58 0.31 0.65 1.65
CA ILE A 58 -1.02 0.08 1.92
C ILE A 58 -2.10 0.97 1.31
N GLN A 59 -2.03 2.29 1.54
CA GLN A 59 -3.00 3.24 0.98
C GLN A 59 -3.04 3.17 -0.55
N GLU A 60 -1.88 3.18 -1.21
CA GLU A 60 -1.80 3.13 -2.66
C GLU A 60 -2.17 1.75 -3.23
N THR A 61 -1.97 0.68 -2.47
CA THR A 61 -2.48 -0.66 -2.84
C THR A 61 -4.00 -0.68 -2.87
N VAL A 62 -4.65 -0.12 -1.84
CA VAL A 62 -6.11 0.00 -1.80
C VAL A 62 -6.63 0.86 -2.94
N LYS A 63 -6.01 2.02 -3.16
CA LYS A 63 -6.38 2.94 -4.23
C LYS A 63 -6.24 2.31 -5.61
N HIS A 64 -5.16 1.58 -5.87
CA HIS A 64 -4.91 0.90 -7.13
C HIS A 64 -5.95 -0.19 -7.41
N ASP A 65 -6.18 -1.10 -6.46
CA ASP A 65 -7.03 -2.27 -6.68
C ASP A 65 -8.53 -1.89 -6.75
N ILE A 66 -8.97 -0.92 -5.94
CA ILE A 66 -10.34 -0.40 -6.02
C ILE A 66 -10.51 0.48 -7.26
N GLY A 67 -9.57 1.39 -7.54
CA GLY A 67 -9.66 2.31 -8.66
C GLY A 67 -9.62 1.62 -10.02
N SER A 68 -8.89 0.51 -10.16
CA SER A 68 -8.87 -0.30 -11.38
C SER A 68 -10.20 -1.02 -11.66
N ARG A 69 -10.97 -1.35 -10.62
CA ARG A 69 -12.27 -2.03 -10.73
C ARG A 69 -13.46 -1.09 -10.80
N PHE A 70 -13.37 0.05 -10.10
CA PHE A 70 -14.43 1.04 -9.99
C PHE A 70 -13.88 2.44 -10.33
N PRO A 71 -13.72 2.75 -11.63
CA PRO A 71 -13.13 4.02 -12.05
C PRO A 71 -13.87 5.26 -11.52
N ASP A 72 -15.18 5.16 -11.29
CA ASP A 72 -16.03 6.27 -10.83
C ASP A 72 -15.69 6.75 -9.41
N ILE A 73 -15.05 5.92 -8.58
CA ILE A 73 -14.69 6.27 -7.20
C ILE A 73 -13.21 6.66 -7.03
N VAL A 74 -12.36 6.50 -8.04
CA VAL A 74 -10.88 6.64 -7.89
C VAL A 74 -10.45 8.01 -7.35
N ASN A 75 -11.17 9.07 -7.72
CA ASN A 75 -10.92 10.44 -7.27
C ASN A 75 -11.49 10.74 -5.87
N HIS A 76 -12.23 9.79 -5.31
CA HIS A 76 -12.87 9.86 -4.00
C HIS A 76 -12.28 8.83 -3.01
N ILE A 77 -11.10 8.27 -3.31
CA ILE A 77 -10.31 7.45 -2.40
C ILE A 77 -9.25 8.33 -1.73
N PHE A 78 -9.36 8.50 -0.42
CA PHE A 78 -8.53 9.34 0.42
C PHE A 78 -7.86 8.53 1.52
N GLY A 79 -6.81 9.07 2.13
CA GLY A 79 -6.20 8.51 3.34
C GLY A 79 -5.32 9.54 4.06
N GLU A 80 -4.68 9.13 5.17
CA GLU A 80 -3.85 10.02 6.01
C GLU A 80 -2.57 10.46 5.30
N GLU A 81 -1.99 9.60 4.45
CA GLU A 81 -0.63 9.79 3.96
C GLU A 81 -0.56 10.44 2.58
N SER A 82 0.45 11.29 2.40
CA SER A 82 0.87 11.75 1.07
C SER A 82 1.70 10.66 0.41
N ASN A 83 1.37 10.29 -0.83
CA ASN A 83 2.14 9.31 -1.59
C ASN A 83 3.43 9.88 -2.20
N THR A 84 3.79 11.14 -1.92
CA THR A 84 4.97 11.80 -2.48
C THR A 84 6.04 12.01 -1.41
N PHE A 85 7.23 11.45 -1.66
CA PHE A 85 8.41 11.55 -0.82
C PHE A 85 9.37 12.57 -1.42
N SER A 86 10.01 13.37 -0.57
CA SER A 86 10.98 14.37 -0.99
C SER A 86 12.34 14.14 -0.33
N ASN A 87 13.40 14.55 -1.01
CA ASN A 87 14.76 14.49 -0.48
C ASN A 87 15.28 15.87 -0.07
N VAL A 88 16.47 15.92 0.51
CA VAL A 88 17.07 17.18 1.00
C VAL A 88 17.46 18.15 -0.11
N LEU A 89 17.54 17.67 -1.36
CA LEU A 89 17.84 18.45 -2.56
C LEU A 89 16.57 18.95 -3.28
N GLY A 90 15.38 18.55 -2.81
CA GLY A 90 14.10 18.91 -3.40
C GLY A 90 13.60 17.96 -4.49
N ASP A 91 14.33 16.87 -4.78
CA ASP A 91 13.81 15.85 -5.69
C ASP A 91 12.65 15.10 -5.03
N THR A 92 11.63 14.79 -5.82
CA THR A 92 10.43 14.10 -5.36
C THR A 92 10.25 12.76 -6.07
N ILE A 93 9.72 11.79 -5.35
CA ILE A 93 9.28 10.51 -5.88
C ILE A 93 7.86 10.22 -5.41
N THR A 94 6.97 9.90 -6.35
CA THR A 94 5.59 9.54 -6.04
C THR A 94 5.48 8.02 -6.05
N VAL A 95 5.10 7.45 -4.90
CA VAL A 95 4.89 6.02 -4.72
C VAL A 95 3.50 5.68 -5.19
N GLN A 96 3.40 4.79 -6.17
CA GLN A 96 2.16 4.24 -6.69
C GLN A 96 2.41 2.78 -7.05
N VAL A 97 1.38 1.94 -6.93
CA VAL A 97 1.46 0.58 -7.48
C VAL A 97 1.59 0.69 -9.00
N GLN A 98 2.61 0.04 -9.55
CA GLN A 98 2.90 0.04 -10.99
C GLN A 98 2.18 -1.11 -11.70
N ALA A 99 2.31 -1.16 -13.02
CA ALA A 99 1.65 -2.16 -13.85
C ALA A 99 2.00 -3.62 -13.50
N ASP A 100 3.20 -3.87 -12.96
CA ASP A 100 3.66 -5.20 -12.58
C ASP A 100 4.59 -5.17 -11.35
N GLN A 101 4.85 -6.36 -10.81
CA GLN A 101 5.69 -6.55 -9.62
C GLN A 101 7.11 -6.00 -9.79
N VAL A 102 7.71 -6.16 -10.97
CA VAL A 102 9.08 -5.73 -11.25
C VAL A 102 9.16 -4.20 -11.25
N ALA A 103 8.20 -3.54 -11.89
CA ALA A 103 8.10 -2.09 -11.91
C ALA A 103 7.84 -1.51 -10.51
N THR A 104 6.95 -2.13 -9.71
CA THR A 104 6.73 -1.70 -8.32
C THR A 104 7.99 -1.89 -7.48
N ALA A 105 8.71 -3.01 -7.62
CA ALA A 105 9.96 -3.25 -6.91
C ALA A 105 11.04 -2.23 -7.28
N ALA A 106 11.17 -1.86 -8.55
CA ALA A 106 12.13 -0.85 -9.00
C ALA A 106 11.84 0.53 -8.39
N LEU A 107 10.56 0.92 -8.32
CA LEU A 107 10.13 2.15 -7.65
C LEU A 107 10.46 2.12 -6.16
N LEU A 108 10.06 1.05 -5.45
CA LEU A 108 10.29 0.91 -4.02
C LEU A 108 11.78 0.86 -3.67
N SER A 109 12.61 0.23 -4.49
CA SER A 109 14.07 0.20 -4.30
C SER A 109 14.66 1.61 -4.30
N THR A 110 14.14 2.50 -5.16
CA THR A 110 14.57 3.90 -5.20
C THR A 110 14.27 4.64 -3.89
N VAL A 111 13.07 4.45 -3.33
CA VAL A 111 12.66 5.03 -2.04
C VAL A 111 13.45 4.42 -0.88
N LEU A 112 13.70 3.12 -0.94
CA LEU A 112 14.46 2.35 0.06
C LEU A 112 15.98 2.43 -0.14
N SER A 113 16.47 3.46 -0.83
CA SER A 113 17.91 3.72 -0.99
C SER A 113 18.72 2.56 -1.60
N GLY A 114 18.11 1.79 -2.50
CA GLY A 114 18.71 0.66 -3.20
C GLY A 114 18.49 -0.69 -2.53
N ASP A 115 17.69 -0.77 -1.46
CA ASP A 115 17.35 -2.03 -0.81
C ASP A 115 16.37 -2.86 -1.66
N THR A 116 16.93 -3.65 -2.58
CA THR A 116 16.15 -4.50 -3.49
C THR A 116 15.45 -5.64 -2.74
N GLN A 117 16.04 -6.16 -1.67
CA GLN A 117 15.44 -7.24 -0.87
C GLN A 117 14.12 -6.80 -0.25
N ALA A 118 14.09 -5.62 0.38
CA ALA A 118 12.86 -5.10 0.95
C ALA A 118 11.84 -4.74 -0.15
N ALA A 119 12.31 -4.12 -1.23
CA ALA A 119 11.46 -3.70 -2.34
C ALA A 119 10.76 -4.88 -3.04
N GLU A 120 11.47 -5.96 -3.32
CA GLU A 120 10.93 -7.16 -3.96
C GLU A 120 9.89 -7.88 -3.09
N ARG A 121 10.15 -7.96 -1.77
CA ARG A 121 9.22 -8.58 -0.80
C ARG A 121 7.91 -7.80 -0.69
N LEU A 122 8.01 -6.47 -0.59
CA LEU A 122 6.84 -5.60 -0.56
C LEU A 122 6.06 -5.66 -1.88
N ALA A 123 6.74 -5.59 -3.01
CA ALA A 123 6.11 -5.65 -4.33
C ALA A 123 5.39 -6.99 -4.57
N LEU A 124 5.95 -8.10 -4.07
CA LEU A 124 5.32 -9.42 -4.15
C LEU A 124 3.95 -9.43 -3.48
N GLU A 125 3.82 -8.89 -2.26
CA GLU A 125 2.54 -8.88 -1.55
C GLU A 125 1.53 -7.89 -2.16
N VAL A 126 2.00 -6.75 -2.66
CA VAL A 126 1.16 -5.76 -3.38
C VAL A 126 0.51 -6.39 -4.61
N HIS A 127 1.27 -7.16 -5.37
CA HIS A 127 0.83 -7.81 -6.61
C HIS A 127 0.22 -9.20 -6.41
N ARG A 128 0.15 -9.68 -5.17
CA ARG A 128 -0.44 -10.99 -4.86
C ARG A 128 -1.92 -10.99 -5.22
N ASP A 129 -2.34 -11.99 -5.98
CA ASP A 129 -3.76 -12.22 -6.21
C ASP A 129 -4.36 -12.96 -5.01
N LEU A 130 -5.43 -12.41 -4.44
CA LEU A 130 -6.11 -13.03 -3.31
C LEU A 130 -7.24 -13.90 -3.81
N ARG A 131 -7.24 -15.13 -3.32
CA ARG A 131 -8.24 -16.14 -3.65
C ARG A 131 -9.47 -15.93 -2.78
N LEU A 132 -10.61 -16.41 -3.26
CA LEU A 132 -11.88 -16.32 -2.52
C LEU A 132 -11.83 -17.02 -1.16
N GLU A 133 -10.97 -18.02 -0.99
CA GLU A 133 -10.75 -18.72 0.27
C GLU A 133 -9.98 -17.91 1.31
N ASP A 134 -9.31 -16.83 0.91
CA ASP A 134 -8.51 -16.00 1.80
C ASP A 134 -9.39 -15.01 2.61
N VAL A 135 -10.67 -14.83 2.26
CA VAL A 135 -11.62 -13.95 2.97
C VAL A 135 -13.01 -14.58 3.01
N ASP A 136 -13.64 -14.60 4.19
CA ASP A 136 -15.03 -15.02 4.32
C ASP A 136 -15.96 -14.01 3.62
N MET A 137 -16.62 -14.47 2.55
CA MET A 137 -17.54 -13.68 1.73
C MET A 137 -18.96 -14.26 1.79
N GLU A 138 -19.23 -15.19 2.72
CA GLU A 138 -20.57 -15.75 2.86
C GLU A 138 -21.56 -14.67 3.29
N ASN A 139 -22.75 -14.69 2.67
CA ASN A 139 -23.88 -13.82 3.02
C ASN A 139 -23.61 -12.30 2.91
N LEU A 140 -22.67 -11.87 2.06
CA LEU A 140 -22.47 -10.44 1.82
C LEU A 140 -23.75 -9.80 1.26
N PRO A 141 -24.22 -8.68 1.84
CA PRO A 141 -25.39 -7.99 1.33
C PRO A 141 -25.11 -7.42 -0.06
N GLN A 142 -26.09 -7.49 -0.96
CA GLN A 142 -26.03 -6.75 -2.21
C GLN A 142 -26.27 -5.27 -1.93
N LEU A 143 -25.20 -4.48 -2.03
CA LEU A 143 -25.25 -3.04 -1.88
C LEU A 143 -25.26 -2.37 -3.26
N ASN A 144 -26.40 -1.78 -3.62
CA ASN A 144 -26.49 -0.89 -4.79
C ASN A 144 -26.23 0.55 -4.31
N LEU A 145 -24.96 0.94 -4.30
CA LEU A 145 -24.53 2.28 -3.91
C LEU A 145 -24.25 3.12 -5.16
N PRO A 146 -24.70 4.38 -5.22
CA PRO A 146 -24.23 5.34 -6.22
C PRO A 146 -22.78 5.70 -5.89
N LEU A 147 -21.81 4.96 -6.48
CA LEU A 147 -20.39 5.08 -6.14
C LEU A 147 -19.82 6.47 -6.38
N GLU A 148 -20.39 7.22 -7.32
CA GLU A 148 -20.04 8.61 -7.61
C GLU A 148 -20.39 9.58 -6.46
N GLN A 149 -21.21 9.14 -5.51
CA GLN A 149 -21.58 9.88 -4.30
C GLN A 149 -20.90 9.31 -3.04
N CYS A 150 -20.03 8.32 -3.19
CA CYS A 150 -19.31 7.69 -2.09
C CYS A 150 -17.86 8.18 -2.03
N GLY A 151 -17.35 8.32 -0.82
CA GLY A 151 -15.92 8.49 -0.54
C GLY A 151 -15.39 7.34 0.29
N ILE A 152 -14.14 6.95 0.06
CA ILE A 152 -13.41 5.97 0.86
C ILE A 152 -12.32 6.70 1.61
N TRP A 153 -12.20 6.46 2.92
CA TRP A 153 -11.12 6.97 3.74
C TRP A 153 -10.31 5.81 4.31
N ILE A 154 -9.01 5.77 4.00
CA ILE A 154 -8.10 4.69 4.34
C ILE A 154 -7.26 5.10 5.54
N ASP A 155 -7.30 4.28 6.59
CA ASP A 155 -6.34 4.27 7.71
C ASP A 155 -5.50 2.99 7.59
N PRO A 156 -4.24 3.08 7.10
CA PRO A 156 -3.48 1.91 6.65
C PRO A 156 -2.92 1.06 7.80
N ILE A 157 -2.40 1.66 8.88
CA ILE A 157 -1.93 0.96 10.08
C ILE A 157 -2.28 1.81 11.30
N GLY A 158 -3.22 1.32 12.12
CA GLY A 158 -3.57 1.98 13.38
C GLY A 158 -2.35 2.19 14.29
N LYS A 159 -2.29 3.34 14.96
CA LYS A 159 -1.22 3.71 15.90
C LYS A 159 -1.19 2.70 17.06
N TYR A 160 -0.08 1.97 17.20
CA TYR A 160 0.20 1.10 18.36
C TYR A 160 0.93 1.90 19.45
#